data_AF-A0A661W923-F1
#
_entry.id   AF-A0A661W923-F1
#
_cell.length_a   1.000
_cell.length_b   1.000
_cell.length_c   1.000
_cell.angle_alpha   90.00
_cell.angle_beta   90.00
_cell.angle_gamma   90.00
#
_symmetry.space_group_name_H-M   'P 1'
#
loop_
_entity.id
_entity.type
_entity.pdbx_description
1 polymer ?
#
loop_
_entity_poly.entity_id
_entity_poly.type
_entity_poly.pdbx_seq_one_letter_code
_entity_poly.pdbx_strand_id
1 'polypeptide(L)'
;FGSFRFLALFLIAGIAGNLFSFAFTEAPSLGSSTAIFGLLGAEGVFIYQHRKLFGEQFKVALRQIIQVAVGNLVIGWMIPGIDNMGHVGGLIGGALYTWFSGPKFTIANSPPEFRLEDQRPEEKALYAFFALLILIICLVVWIIFSRT
;
A
#
# COMPACT_ATOMS: atom_id res chain seq x y z
N PHE A 1 7.18 -8.88 -6.02
CA PHE A 1 5.71 -8.84 -6.23
C PHE A 1 5.27 -9.67 -7.42
N GLY A 2 5.96 -9.63 -8.57
CA GLY A 2 5.43 -10.24 -9.79
C GLY A 2 4.31 -9.39 -10.39
N SER A 3 3.99 -9.58 -11.66
CA SER A 3 3.10 -8.67 -12.41
C SER A 3 1.69 -8.62 -11.81
N PHE A 4 1.13 -9.77 -11.43
CA PHE A 4 -0.23 -9.84 -10.89
C PHE A 4 -0.37 -9.10 -9.55
N ARG A 5 0.47 -9.40 -8.56
CA ARG A 5 0.39 -8.75 -7.24
C ARG A 5 0.69 -7.26 -7.32
N PHE A 6 1.60 -6.86 -8.22
CA PHE A 6 1.91 -5.46 -8.42
C PHE A 6 0.70 -4.71 -9.01
N LEU A 7 0.06 -5.27 -10.03
CA LEU A 7 -1.14 -4.68 -10.61
C LEU A 7 -2.27 -4.57 -9.58
N ALA A 8 -2.54 -5.65 -8.84
CA ALA A 8 -3.56 -5.67 -7.80
C ALA A 8 -3.27 -4.67 -6.67
N LEU A 9 -2.00 -4.56 -6.24
CA LEU A 9 -1.56 -3.54 -5.29
C LEU A 9 -1.83 -2.13 -5.81
N PHE A 10 -1.44 -1.86 -7.06
CA PHE A 10 -1.61 -0.54 -7.67
C PHE A 10 -3.08 -0.14 -7.75
N LEU A 11 -3.95 -1.06 -8.15
CA LEU A 11 -5.40 -0.85 -8.22
C LEU A 11 -6.00 -0.63 -6.84
N ILE A 12 -5.72 -1.50 -5.86
CA ILE A 12 -6.27 -1.36 -4.51
C ILE A 12 -5.80 -0.07 -3.85
N ALA A 13 -4.52 0.29 -4.00
CA ALA A 13 -3.99 1.55 -3.48
C ALA A 13 -4.68 2.76 -4.10
N GLY A 14 -4.85 2.78 -5.42
CA GLY A 14 -5.52 3.88 -6.11
C GLY A 14 -6.99 4.02 -5.69
N ILE A 15 -7.72 2.91 -5.60
CA ILE A 15 -9.14 2.92 -5.21
C ILE A 15 -9.28 3.33 -3.73
N ALA A 16 -8.46 2.78 -2.84
CA ALA A 16 -8.49 3.13 -1.41
C ALA A 16 -8.18 4.61 -1.16
N GLY A 17 -7.22 5.18 -1.89
CA GLY A 17 -6.93 6.61 -1.85
C GLY A 17 -8.11 7.45 -2.31
N ASN A 18 -8.69 7.16 -3.48
CA ASN A 18 -9.85 7.89 -3.97
C ASN A 18 -11.07 7.77 -3.04
N LEU A 19 -11.26 6.61 -2.39
CA LEU A 19 -12.31 6.43 -1.38
C LEU A 19 -12.08 7.33 -0.16
N PHE A 20 -10.84 7.42 0.35
CA PHE A 20 -10.52 8.30 1.47
C PHE A 20 -10.74 9.77 1.12
N SER A 21 -10.29 10.20 -0.06
CA SER A 21 -10.60 11.55 -0.54
C SER A 21 -12.11 11.79 -0.61
N PHE A 22 -12.87 10.90 -1.26
CA PHE A 22 -14.32 11.01 -1.32
C PHE A 22 -14.99 11.09 0.07
N ALA A 23 -14.46 10.36 1.05
CA ALA A 23 -14.96 10.34 2.42
C ALA A 23 -14.66 11.62 3.21
N PHE A 24 -13.55 12.31 2.93
CA PHE A 24 -13.01 13.37 3.80
C PHE A 24 -12.75 14.72 3.13
N THR A 25 -12.88 14.82 1.80
CA THR A 25 -12.66 16.07 1.05
C THR A 25 -13.82 16.34 0.08
N GLU A 26 -14.14 17.62 -0.11
CA GLU A 26 -15.16 18.05 -1.09
C GLU A 26 -14.61 18.16 -2.51
N ALA A 27 -13.31 18.48 -2.64
CA ALA A 27 -12.64 18.58 -3.93
C ALA A 27 -12.42 17.20 -4.56
N PRO A 28 -12.45 17.08 -5.90
CA PRO A 28 -12.18 15.82 -6.57
C PRO A 28 -10.72 15.40 -6.40
N SER A 29 -10.50 14.13 -6.05
CA SER A 29 -9.19 13.47 -6.18
C SER A 29 -8.88 13.20 -7.65
N LEU A 30 -7.75 13.69 -8.15
CA LEU A 30 -7.32 13.53 -9.53
C LEU A 30 -5.88 13.00 -9.58
N GLY A 31 -5.69 11.88 -10.29
CA GLY A 31 -4.36 11.37 -10.66
C GLY A 31 -3.98 10.03 -10.03
N SER A 32 -2.81 9.54 -10.42
CA SER A 32 -2.24 8.25 -9.99
C SER A 32 -1.42 8.33 -8.70
N SER A 33 -1.25 9.52 -8.14
CA SER A 33 -0.40 9.75 -6.96
C SER A 33 -0.88 8.97 -5.74
N THR A 34 -2.18 8.72 -5.59
CA THR A 34 -2.75 7.84 -4.55
C THR A 34 -2.18 6.42 -4.64
N ALA A 35 -2.08 5.85 -5.85
CA ALA A 35 -1.49 4.53 -6.06
C ALA A 35 0.03 4.54 -5.76
N ILE A 36 0.73 5.61 -6.12
CA ILE A 36 2.17 5.78 -5.81
C ILE A 36 2.41 5.81 -4.30
N PHE A 37 1.59 6.53 -3.55
CA PHE A 37 1.64 6.52 -2.09
C PHE A 37 1.36 5.13 -1.51
N GLY A 38 0.47 4.35 -2.13
CA GLY A 38 0.30 2.96 -1.74
C GLY A 38 1.50 2.06 -2.03
N LEU A 39 2.30 2.36 -3.07
CA LEU A 39 3.58 1.68 -3.28
C LEU A 39 4.59 2.00 -2.16
N LEU A 40 4.62 3.24 -1.65
CA LEU A 40 5.43 3.59 -0.47
C LEU A 40 4.97 2.80 0.78
N GLY A 41 3.66 2.71 1.00
CA GLY A 41 3.10 1.90 2.10
C GLY A 41 3.44 0.41 1.95
N ALA A 42 3.36 -0.11 0.73
CA ALA A 42 3.75 -1.48 0.40
C ALA A 42 5.23 -1.76 0.68
N GLU A 43 6.11 -0.84 0.27
CA GLU A 43 7.55 -0.94 0.50
C GLU A 43 7.88 -0.93 1.99
N GLY A 44 7.27 -0.04 2.77
CA GLY A 44 7.42 -0.01 4.23
C GLY A 44 7.01 -1.34 4.89
N VAL A 45 5.87 -1.91 4.48
CA VAL A 45 5.43 -3.22 4.96
C VAL A 45 6.37 -4.33 4.54
N PHE A 46 6.85 -4.30 3.29
CA PHE A 46 7.80 -5.29 2.78
C PHE A 46 9.09 -5.28 3.60
N ILE A 47 9.70 -4.11 3.81
CA ILE A 47 10.91 -3.96 4.64
C ILE A 47 10.65 -4.49 6.06
N TYR A 48 9.52 -4.13 6.66
CA TYR A 48 9.18 -4.54 8.02
C TYR A 48 9.02 -6.07 8.15
N GLN A 49 8.29 -6.71 7.22
CA GLN A 49 8.09 -8.15 7.22
C GLN A 49 9.39 -8.92 6.97
N HIS A 50 10.35 -8.32 6.27
CA HIS A 50 11.65 -8.91 5.95
C HIS A 50 12.81 -8.34 6.79
N ARG A 51 12.53 -7.68 7.92
CA ARG A 51 13.55 -7.01 8.76
C ARG A 51 14.75 -7.89 9.14
N LYS A 52 14.55 -9.21 9.25
CA LYS A 52 15.62 -10.18 9.51
C LYS A 52 16.59 -10.33 8.32
N LEU A 53 16.08 -10.24 7.09
CA LEU A 53 16.89 -10.27 5.87
C LEU A 53 17.69 -8.97 5.69
N PHE A 54 17.13 -7.84 6.11
CA PHE A 54 17.79 -6.53 6.02
C PHE A 54 18.80 -6.25 7.14
N GLY A 55 18.83 -7.05 8.20
CA GLY A 55 19.70 -6.82 9.35
C GLY A 55 19.54 -5.40 9.91
N GLU A 56 20.63 -4.75 10.35
CA GLU A 56 20.57 -3.38 10.89
C GLU A 56 20.12 -2.32 9.88
N GLN A 57 20.18 -2.59 8.57
CA GLN A 57 19.79 -1.63 7.53
C GLN A 57 18.28 -1.41 7.50
N PHE A 58 17.47 -2.31 8.06
CA PHE A 58 16.00 -2.20 8.02
C PHE A 58 15.51 -0.87 8.62
N LYS A 59 16.15 -0.39 9.70
CA LYS A 59 15.77 0.85 10.38
C LYS A 59 16.01 2.07 9.49
N VAL A 60 17.12 2.07 8.77
CA VAL A 60 17.48 3.17 7.84
C VAL A 60 16.52 3.19 6.67
N ALA A 61 16.27 2.03 6.05
CA ALA A 61 15.35 1.92 4.91
C ALA A 61 13.93 2.34 5.32
N LEU A 62 13.41 1.85 6.44
CA LEU A 62 12.08 2.23 6.92
C LEU A 62 11.99 3.73 7.24
N ARG A 63 13.05 4.31 7.84
CA ARG A 63 13.11 5.75 8.09
C ARG A 63 13.06 6.56 6.80
N GLN A 64 13.76 6.14 5.74
CA GLN A 64 13.73 6.82 4.45
C GLN A 64 12.33 6.82 3.84
N ILE A 65 11.62 5.68 3.87
CA ILE A 65 10.23 5.61 3.39
C ILE A 65 9.32 6.55 4.18
N ILE A 66 9.45 6.56 5.50
CA ILE A 66 8.67 7.48 6.36
C ILE A 66 9.01 8.95 6.04
N GLN A 67 10.28 9.29 5.86
CA GLN A 67 10.70 10.66 5.52
C GLN A 67 10.14 11.10 4.17
N VAL A 68 10.15 10.23 3.16
CA VAL A 68 9.57 10.53 1.85
C VAL A 68 8.05 10.70 1.95
N ALA A 69 7.35 9.80 2.65
CA ALA A 69 5.91 9.89 2.82
C ALA A 69 5.50 11.17 3.57
N VAL A 70 6.14 11.46 4.71
CA VAL A 70 5.88 12.67 5.50
C VAL A 70 6.24 13.92 4.72
N GLY A 71 7.38 13.94 4.04
CA GLY A 71 7.81 15.07 3.23
C GLY A 71 6.81 15.42 2.13
N ASN A 72 6.30 14.42 1.40
CA ASN A 72 5.29 14.66 0.37
C ASN A 72 3.94 15.11 0.94
N LEU A 73 3.52 14.58 2.10
CA LEU A 73 2.30 15.05 2.77
C LEU A 73 2.43 16.49 3.27
N VAL A 74 3.60 16.88 3.76
CA VAL A 74 3.88 18.28 4.14
C VAL A 74 3.85 19.18 2.91
N ILE A 75 4.45 18.76 1.79
CA ILE A 75 4.37 19.49 0.51
C ILE A 75 2.91 19.62 0.06
N GLY A 76 2.14 18.54 0.11
CA GLY A 76 0.72 18.53 -0.24
C GLY A 76 -0.14 19.41 0.66
N TRP A 77 0.25 19.58 1.92
CA TRP A 77 -0.41 20.53 2.81
C TRP A 77 -0.14 21.99 2.42
N MET A 78 1.06 22.28 1.92
CA MET A 78 1.47 23.64 1.55
C MET A 78 0.96 24.08 0.18
N ILE A 79 0.71 23.15 -0.74
CA ILE A 79 0.32 23.46 -2.12
C ILE A 79 -1.19 23.21 -2.31
N PRO A 80 -1.99 24.26 -2.55
CA PRO A 80 -3.42 24.10 -2.82
C PRO A 80 -3.69 23.18 -4.02
N GLY A 81 -4.72 22.35 -3.89
CA GLY A 81 -5.12 21.40 -4.93
C GLY A 81 -4.42 20.03 -4.86
N ILE A 82 -3.48 19.82 -3.93
CA ILE A 82 -2.95 18.48 -3.64
C ILE A 82 -3.88 17.74 -2.66
N ASP A 83 -4.31 16.55 -3.07
CA ASP A 83 -5.19 15.70 -2.26
C ASP A 83 -4.41 14.83 -1.27
N ASN A 84 -4.16 15.38 -0.09
CA ASN A 84 -3.51 14.66 1.01
C ASN A 84 -4.35 13.51 1.57
N MET A 85 -5.68 13.60 1.55
CA MET A 85 -6.52 12.49 2.04
C MET A 85 -6.44 11.30 1.09
N GLY A 86 -6.37 11.53 -0.21
CA GLY A 86 -6.07 10.50 -1.19
C GLY A 86 -4.71 9.84 -0.99
N HIS A 87 -3.67 10.62 -0.68
CA HIS A 87 -2.34 10.08 -0.37
C HIS A 87 -2.33 9.22 0.89
N VAL A 88 -2.99 9.67 1.96
CA VAL A 88 -3.15 8.90 3.20
C VAL A 88 -3.92 7.60 2.96
N GLY A 89 -5.04 7.65 2.24
CA GLY A 89 -5.80 6.46 1.89
C GLY A 89 -5.02 5.49 1.00
N GLY A 90 -4.21 6.02 0.08
CA GLY A 90 -3.29 5.25 -0.76
C GLY A 90 -2.27 4.49 0.08
N LEU A 91 -1.57 5.18 1.00
CA LEU A 91 -0.63 4.59 1.96
C LEU A 91 -1.26 3.44 2.74
N ILE A 92 -2.43 3.68 3.33
CA ILE A 92 -3.15 2.68 4.14
C ILE A 92 -3.56 1.49 3.28
N GLY A 93 -4.19 1.73 2.13
CA GLY A 93 -4.66 0.67 1.23
C GLY A 93 -3.51 -0.20 0.70
N GLY A 94 -2.40 0.43 0.27
CA GLY A 94 -1.22 -0.28 -0.22
C GLY A 94 -0.50 -1.08 0.87
N ALA A 95 -0.40 -0.52 2.09
CA ALA A 95 0.16 -1.21 3.24
C ALA A 95 -0.70 -2.42 3.64
N LEU A 96 -2.02 -2.24 3.75
CA LEU A 96 -2.96 -3.31 4.09
C LEU A 96 -2.93 -4.43 3.05
N TYR A 97 -3.03 -4.10 1.76
CA TYR A 97 -2.94 -5.10 0.70
C TYR A 97 -1.66 -5.91 0.83
N THR A 98 -0.51 -5.23 0.86
CA THR A 98 0.81 -5.88 0.93
C THR A 98 0.98 -6.74 2.16
N TRP A 99 0.41 -6.35 3.30
CA TRP A 99 0.49 -7.13 4.52
C TRP A 99 -0.03 -8.56 4.32
N PHE A 100 -1.15 -8.70 3.61
CA PHE A 100 -1.83 -9.97 3.38
C PHE A 100 -1.44 -10.66 2.07
N SER A 101 -1.08 -9.91 1.03
CA SER A 101 -0.84 -10.42 -0.33
C SER A 101 0.62 -10.40 -0.78
N GLY A 102 1.46 -9.54 -0.17
CA GLY A 102 2.85 -9.32 -0.58
C GLY A 102 3.73 -10.57 -0.45
N PRO A 103 4.79 -10.72 -1.25
CA PRO A 103 5.67 -11.87 -1.14
C PRO A 103 6.24 -12.00 0.28
N LYS A 104 6.42 -13.22 0.76
CA LYS A 104 7.12 -13.52 2.02
C LYS A 104 8.32 -14.39 1.73
N PHE A 105 9.47 -13.75 1.56
CA PHE A 105 10.70 -14.43 1.24
C PHE A 105 11.34 -15.07 2.46
N THR A 106 11.75 -16.32 2.30
CA THR A 106 12.61 -17.04 3.23
C THR A 106 13.82 -17.60 2.50
N ILE A 107 14.88 -17.90 3.26
CA ILE A 107 16.07 -18.55 2.74
C ILE A 107 15.77 -20.05 2.67
N ALA A 108 15.71 -20.61 1.46
CA ALA A 108 15.30 -22.00 1.22
C ALA A 108 16.45 -23.02 1.36
N ASN A 109 17.70 -22.59 1.12
CA ASN A 109 18.87 -23.48 1.06
C ASN A 109 19.95 -23.12 2.09
N SER A 110 20.73 -24.13 2.49
CA SER A 110 21.95 -23.97 3.30
C SER A 110 23.16 -23.66 2.39
N PRO A 111 24.25 -23.06 2.92
CA PRO A 111 25.44 -22.72 2.14
C PRO A 111 25.94 -23.89 1.28
N PRO A 112 26.46 -23.64 0.06
CA PRO A 112 26.92 -22.35 -0.47
C PRO A 112 25.89 -21.51 -1.26
N GLU A 113 24.72 -22.05 -1.61
CA GLU A 113 23.71 -21.33 -2.41
C GLU A 113 22.55 -20.83 -1.55
N PHE A 114 22.44 -19.51 -1.37
CA PHE A 114 21.26 -18.90 -0.75
C PHE A 114 20.24 -18.54 -1.82
N ARG A 115 19.08 -19.21 -1.83
CA ARG A 115 17.94 -18.87 -2.69
C ARG A 115 16.81 -18.31 -1.85
N LEU A 116 16.24 -17.18 -2.31
CA LEU A 116 15.00 -16.64 -1.75
C LEU A 116 13.82 -17.34 -2.42
N GLU A 117 12.94 -17.88 -1.60
CA GLU A 117 11.69 -18.49 -2.04
C GLU A 117 10.52 -17.75 -1.42
N ASP A 118 9.51 -17.45 -2.24
CA ASP A 118 8.27 -16.84 -1.76
C ASP A 118 7.37 -17.91 -1.15
N GLN A 119 7.18 -17.82 0.17
CA GLN A 119 6.33 -18.74 0.93
C GLN A 119 4.84 -18.41 0.82
N ARG A 120 4.49 -17.26 0.22
CA ARG A 120 3.09 -16.89 0.02
C ARG A 120 2.67 -17.32 -1.39
N PRO A 121 1.63 -18.17 -1.54
CA PRO A 121 1.09 -18.49 -2.87
C PRO A 121 0.38 -17.26 -3.47
N GLU A 122 0.22 -17.25 -4.79
CA GLU A 122 -0.47 -16.17 -5.51
C GLU A 122 -1.97 -16.11 -5.18
N GLU A 123 -2.60 -17.24 -4.85
CA GLU A 123 -4.01 -17.33 -4.44
C GLU A 123 -4.33 -16.43 -3.26
N LYS A 124 -3.41 -16.30 -2.28
CA LYS A 124 -3.60 -15.37 -1.15
C LYS A 124 -3.66 -13.92 -1.60
N ALA A 125 -2.96 -13.57 -2.68
CA ALA A 125 -3.05 -12.23 -3.24
C ALA A 125 -4.38 -11.98 -3.95
N LEU A 126 -4.95 -13.00 -4.57
CA LEU A 126 -6.29 -12.96 -5.16
C LEU A 126 -7.37 -12.81 -4.09
N TYR A 127 -7.32 -13.60 -3.01
CA TYR A 127 -8.27 -13.48 -1.91
C TYR A 127 -8.19 -12.13 -1.20
N ALA A 128 -6.97 -11.64 -0.94
CA ALA A 128 -6.77 -10.31 -0.36
C ALA A 128 -7.31 -9.19 -1.28
N PHE A 129 -7.13 -9.33 -2.59
CA PHE A 129 -7.66 -8.37 -3.57
C PHE A 129 -9.19 -8.30 -3.50
N PHE A 130 -9.88 -9.44 -3.61
CA PHE A 130 -11.34 -9.45 -3.57
C PHE A 130 -11.89 -9.05 -2.21
N ALA A 131 -11.26 -9.48 -1.11
CA ALA A 131 -11.69 -9.08 0.24
C ALA A 131 -11.61 -7.57 0.45
N LEU A 132 -10.51 -6.94 0.03
CA LEU A 132 -10.36 -5.49 0.13
C LEU A 132 -11.27 -4.74 -0.86
N LEU A 133 -11.48 -5.27 -2.06
CA LEU A 133 -12.41 -4.69 -3.03
C LEU A 133 -13.84 -4.69 -2.51
N ILE A 134 -14.30 -5.82 -1.94
CA ILE A 134 -15.61 -5.94 -1.31
C ILE A 134 -15.73 -4.95 -0.14
N LEU A 135 -14.72 -4.89 0.75
CA LEU A 135 -14.71 -3.95 1.86
C LEU A 135 -14.84 -2.50 1.37
N ILE A 136 -14.07 -2.11 0.35
CA ILE A 136 -14.12 -0.78 -0.26
C ILE A 136 -15.52 -0.51 -0.82
N ILE A 137 -16.13 -1.45 -1.55
CA ILE A 137 -17.48 -1.29 -2.10
C ILE A 137 -18.50 -1.09 -0.97
N CYS A 138 -18.43 -1.91 0.09
CA CYS A 138 -19.30 -1.76 1.26
C CYS A 138 -19.14 -0.39 1.92
N LEU A 139 -17.90 0.11 2.05
CA LEU A 139 -17.63 1.43 2.61
C LEU A 139 -18.16 2.56 1.72
N VAL A 140 -17.97 2.46 0.39
CA VAL A 140 -18.53 3.42 -0.58
C VAL A 140 -20.05 3.50 -0.43
N VAL A 141 -20.72 2.35 -0.46
CA VAL A 141 -22.17 2.24 -0.33
C VAL A 141 -22.62 2.84 0.99
N TRP A 142 -21.97 2.46 2.10
CA TRP A 142 -22.30 2.99 3.42
C TRP A 142 -22.14 4.52 3.50
N ILE A 143 -21.04 5.08 2.96
CA ILE A 143 -20.82 6.53 2.94
C ILE A 143 -21.92 7.24 2.16
N ILE A 144 -22.29 6.72 0.98
CA ILE A 144 -23.35 7.31 0.16
C ILE A 144 -24.67 7.36 0.94
N PHE A 145 -25.09 6.24 1.54
CA PHE A 145 -26.34 6.18 2.32
C PHE A 145 -26.28 6.97 3.63
N SER A 146 -25.10 7.17 4.22
CA SER A 146 -24.96 7.98 5.44
C SER A 146 -25.04 9.49 5.18
N ARG A 147 -24.89 9.93 3.92
CA ARG A 147 -24.92 11.34 3.50
C ARG A 147 -26.24 11.78 2.89
N THR A 148 -27.14 10.84 2.58
CA THR A 148 -28.52 11.08 2.11
C THR A 148 -29.49 11.11 3.28
#